data_AF-A0A958K6V8-F1
#
_entry.id   AF-A0A958K6V8-F1
#
_cell.length_a   1.000
_cell.length_b   1.000
_cell.length_c   1.000
_cell.angle_alpha   90.00
_cell.angle_beta   90.00
_cell.angle_gamma   90.00
#
_symmetry.space_group_name_H-M   'P 1'
#
loop_
_entity.id
_entity.type
_entity.pdbx_description
1 polymer ?
#
loop_
_entity_poly.entity_id
_entity_poly.type
_entity_poly.pdbx_seq_one_letter_code
_entity_poly.pdbx_strand_id
1 'polypeptide(L)'
;MDFPWDQIDGCTWALYLEIAHRDIVLLHAVFESHDSVAVVKTLDEKTPVLCLLTTQSQVGLVEELLLGIISEIPWRLAKRPEDMSEIFYYQYQYMR
;
A
#
# COMPACT_ATOMS: atom_id res chain seq x y z
N MET A 1 4.25 7.41 14.58
CA MET A 1 5.37 7.20 13.62
C MET A 1 4.98 7.94 12.38
N ASP A 2 5.89 8.71 11.77
CA ASP A 2 5.54 9.48 10.57
C ASP A 2 5.80 8.61 9.32
N PHE A 3 4.76 8.37 8.52
CA PHE A 3 4.86 7.55 7.32
C PHE A 3 5.07 8.43 6.10
N PRO A 4 6.10 8.17 5.27
CA PRO A 4 6.41 9.00 4.10
C PRO A 4 5.46 8.67 2.95
N TRP A 5 4.24 9.20 3.01
CA TRP A 5 3.27 9.01 1.94
C TRP A 5 3.65 9.82 0.69
N ASP A 6 3.64 9.15 -0.46
CA ASP A 6 3.83 9.76 -1.78
C ASP A 6 2.47 10.04 -2.42
N GLN A 7 2.22 11.30 -2.80
CA GLN A 7 1.07 11.63 -3.60
C GLN A 7 1.29 11.16 -5.05
N ILE A 8 0.49 10.20 -5.52
CA ILE A 8 0.58 9.65 -6.88
C ILE A 8 -0.20 10.53 -7.86
N ASP A 9 -1.39 10.99 -7.47
CA ASP A 9 -2.25 11.85 -8.27
C ASP A 9 -3.06 12.81 -7.37
N GLY A 10 -4.05 13.50 -7.93
CA GLY A 10 -4.83 14.54 -7.24
C GLY A 10 -5.58 14.05 -5.99
N CYS A 11 -5.83 12.75 -5.83
CA CYS A 11 -6.55 12.20 -4.68
C CYS A 11 -5.88 10.96 -4.05
N THR A 12 -4.94 10.32 -4.74
CA THR A 12 -4.34 9.04 -4.35
C THR A 12 -2.96 9.23 -3.72
N TRP A 13 -2.75 8.57 -2.59
CA TRP A 13 -1.51 8.52 -1.83
C TRP A 13 -1.01 7.07 -1.73
N ALA A 14 0.30 6.90 -1.77
CA ALA A 14 0.98 5.62 -1.64
C ALA A 14 1.96 5.59 -0.48
N LEU A 15 2.05 4.45 0.18
CA LEU A 15 3.12 4.12 1.13
C LEU A 15 3.78 2.82 0.68
N TYR A 16 5.11 2.80 0.69
CA TYR A 16 5.89 1.64 0.29
C TYR A 16 6.65 1.09 1.50
N LEU A 17 6.49 -0.21 1.76
CA LEU A 17 7.16 -0.92 2.83
C LEU A 17 7.89 -2.11 2.25
N GLU A 18 9.04 -2.50 2.81
CA GLU A 18 9.62 -3.79 2.49
C GLU A 18 9.31 -4.77 3.62
N ILE A 19 8.76 -5.91 3.24
CA ILE A 19 8.37 -7.02 4.12
C ILE A 19 9.13 -8.26 3.64
N ALA A 20 9.33 -9.31 4.45
CA ALA A 20 9.95 -10.53 3.91
C ALA A 20 8.96 -11.31 3.02
N HIS A 21 9.45 -11.98 1.98
CA HIS A 21 8.57 -12.73 1.05
C HIS A 21 7.66 -13.76 1.74
N ARG A 22 8.15 -14.40 2.80
CA ARG A 22 7.39 -15.39 3.59
C ARG A 22 6.26 -14.77 4.43
N ASP A 23 6.34 -13.47 4.65
CA ASP A 23 5.43 -12.68 5.49
C ASP A 23 4.47 -11.85 4.61
N ILE A 24 4.46 -12.13 3.30
CA ILE A 24 3.55 -11.52 2.32
C ILE A 24 2.13 -12.01 2.60
N VAL A 25 1.26 -11.08 2.95
CA VAL A 25 -0.18 -11.32 3.07
C VAL A 25 -0.88 -10.45 2.03
N LEU A 26 -1.84 -11.00 1.30
CA LEU A 26 -2.78 -10.19 0.53
C LEU A 26 -3.72 -9.51 1.54
N LEU A 27 -3.57 -8.21 1.73
CA LEU A 27 -4.52 -7.39 2.47
C LEU A 27 -5.31 -6.53 1.48
N HIS A 28 -6.61 -6.76 1.45
CA HIS A 28 -7.54 -5.97 0.66
C HIS A 28 -8.58 -5.39 1.62
N ALA A 29 -8.52 -4.08 1.86
CA ALA A 29 -9.52 -3.38 2.65
C ALA A 29 -10.36 -2.49 1.74
N VAL A 30 -11.67 -2.74 1.74
CA VAL A 30 -12.67 -1.94 1.02
C VAL A 30 -13.47 -1.19 2.07
N PHE A 31 -13.49 0.14 1.97
CA PHE A 31 -14.21 0.98 2.91
C PHE A 31 -15.61 1.34 2.38
N GLU A 32 -16.57 1.54 3.28
CA GLU A 32 -18.00 1.70 2.93
C GLU A 32 -18.29 2.87 1.99
N SER A 33 -17.43 3.89 1.93
CA SER A 33 -17.66 5.08 1.10
C SER A 33 -17.26 4.92 -0.38
N HIS A 34 -16.79 3.76 -0.83
CA HIS A 34 -16.22 3.57 -2.19
C HIS A 34 -15.02 4.48 -2.54
N ASP A 35 -14.59 5.34 -1.61
CA ASP A 35 -13.53 6.34 -1.82
C ASP A 35 -12.12 5.82 -1.51
N SER A 36 -11.97 4.55 -1.15
CA SER A 36 -10.66 4.03 -0.77
C SER A 36 -10.58 2.52 -0.88
N VAL A 37 -9.49 2.07 -1.52
CA VAL A 37 -9.07 0.68 -1.58
C VAL A 37 -7.62 0.64 -1.10
N ALA A 38 -7.37 0.01 0.04
CA ALA A 38 -6.02 -0.36 0.44
C ALA A 38 -5.70 -1.72 -0.20
N VAL A 39 -4.85 -1.67 -1.21
CA VAL A 39 -4.37 -2.85 -1.93
C VAL A 39 -2.96 -3.12 -1.46
N VAL A 40 -2.72 -4.32 -0.95
CA VAL A 40 -1.40 -4.78 -0.51
C VAL A 40 -0.93 -5.83 -1.51
N LYS A 41 -0.01 -5.44 -2.39
CA LYS A 41 0.57 -6.33 -3.41
C LYS A 41 2.08 -6.36 -3.26
N THR A 42 2.67 -7.54 -3.42
CA THR A 42 4.11 -7.67 -3.62
C THR A 42 4.51 -7.41 -5.05
N LEU A 43 5.46 -6.50 -5.16
CA LEU A 43 5.81 -5.88 -6.42
C LEU A 43 6.74 -6.75 -7.28
N ASP A 44 7.39 -7.77 -6.72
CA ASP A 44 8.33 -8.64 -7.44
C ASP A 44 8.60 -9.93 -6.62
N GLU A 45 8.96 -11.03 -7.29
CA GLU A 45 9.51 -12.24 -6.64
C GLU A 45 10.94 -12.03 -6.11
N LYS A 46 11.65 -11.00 -6.60
CA LYS A 46 12.99 -10.62 -6.13
C LYS A 46 12.98 -9.45 -5.14
N THR A 47 11.90 -8.66 -5.13
CA THR A 47 11.81 -7.42 -4.36
C THR A 47 10.51 -7.37 -3.56
N PRO A 48 10.55 -7.63 -2.25
CA PRO A 48 9.34 -7.80 -1.46
C PRO A 48 8.82 -6.45 -0.93
N VAL A 49 8.51 -5.56 -1.87
CA VAL A 49 7.89 -4.28 -1.56
C VAL A 49 6.39 -4.49 -1.50
N LEU A 50 5.79 -4.00 -0.42
CA LEU A 50 4.38 -3.75 -0.23
C LEU A 50 4.07 -2.30 -0.62
N CYS A 51 3.14 -2.09 -1.56
CA CYS A 51 2.51 -0.79 -1.79
C CYS A 51 1.16 -0.74 -1.07
N LEU A 52 0.83 0.37 -0.41
CA LEU A 52 -0.49 0.69 0.15
C LEU A 52 -1.04 1.90 -0.58
N LEU A 53 -2.27 1.83 -1.05
CA LEU A 53 -2.95 2.94 -1.73
C LEU A 53 -4.10 3.46 -0.86
N THR A 54 -4.29 4.77 -0.81
CA THR A 54 -5.38 5.39 -0.07
C THR A 54 -5.67 6.80 -0.57
N THR A 55 -6.70 7.46 -0.03
CA THR A 55 -6.94 8.88 -0.25
C THR A 55 -6.48 9.71 0.94
N GLN A 56 -6.24 11.01 0.73
CA GLN A 56 -5.76 11.92 1.78
C GLN A 56 -6.62 11.85 3.06
N SER A 57 -7.94 11.78 2.89
CA SER A 57 -8.90 11.73 4.02
C SER A 57 -8.81 10.44 4.85
N GLN A 58 -8.21 9.38 4.30
CA GLN A 58 -8.17 8.04 4.87
C GLN A 58 -6.77 7.63 5.35
N VAL A 59 -5.76 8.49 5.17
CA VAL A 59 -4.37 8.22 5.58
C VAL A 59 -4.32 7.76 7.04
N GLY A 60 -4.95 8.50 7.97
CA GLY A 60 -4.91 8.16 9.39
C GLY A 60 -5.53 6.79 9.71
N LEU A 61 -6.64 6.43 9.07
CA LEU A 61 -7.27 5.12 9.25
C LEU A 61 -6.39 3.99 8.72
N VAL A 62 -5.76 4.19 7.56
CA VAL A 62 -4.84 3.19 6.99
C VAL A 62 -3.60 3.04 7.85
N GLU A 63 -3.07 4.11 8.44
CA GLU A 63 -1.96 4.04 9.38
C GLU A 63 -2.31 3.23 10.64
N GLU A 64 -3.51 3.42 11.21
CA GLU A 64 -3.98 2.64 12.35
C GLU A 64 -4.08 1.14 12.02
N LEU A 65 -4.70 0.81 10.88
CA LEU A 65 -4.80 -0.57 10.40
C LEU A 65 -3.42 -1.18 10.14
N LEU A 66 -2.55 -0.40 9.50
CA LEU A 66 -1.20 -0.83 9.18
C LEU A 66 -0.43 -1.16 10.46
N LEU A 67 -0.46 -0.28 11.47
CA LEU A 67 0.20 -0.50 12.75
C LEU A 67 -0.26 -1.77 13.45
N GLY A 68 -1.56 -2.10 13.35
CA GLY A 68 -2.10 -3.35 13.90
C GLY A 68 -1.63 -4.61 13.16
N ILE A 69 -1.36 -4.52 11.85
CA ILE A 69 -0.91 -5.66 11.04
C ILE A 69 0.60 -5.83 11.14
N ILE A 70 1.35 -4.74 11.00
CA ILE A 70 2.82 -4.77 10.95
C ILE A 70 3.47 -5.01 12.31
N SER A 71 2.71 -4.93 13.42
CA SER A 71 3.26 -5.19 14.75
C SER A 71 3.75 -6.63 14.93
N GLU A 72 3.29 -7.56 14.10
CA GLU A 72 3.63 -8.98 14.18
C GLU A 72 4.65 -9.43 13.12
N ILE A 73 5.06 -8.55 12.20
CA ILE A 73 5.97 -8.88 11.09
C ILE A 73 7.13 -7.89 11.00
N PRO A 74 8.37 -8.34 10.70
CA PRO A 74 9.46 -7.42 10.44
C PRO A 74 9.22 -6.62 9.15
N TRP A 75 9.43 -5.31 9.19
CA TRP A 75 9.25 -4.43 8.04
C TRP A 75 10.24 -3.25 8.07
N ARG A 76 10.42 -2.61 6.92
CA ARG A 76 11.16 -1.33 6.79
C ARG A 76 10.46 -0.41 5.80
N LEU A 77 10.69 0.90 5.91
CA LEU A 77 10.24 1.85 4.89
C LEU A 77 10.99 1.59 3.59
N ALA A 78 10.24 1.48 2.49
CA ALA A 78 10.80 1.38 1.14
C ALA A 78 10.71 2.75 0.44
N LYS A 79 11.54 2.93 -0.59
CA LYS A 79 11.32 4.03 -1.54
C LYS A 79 10.28 3.62 -2.57
N ARG A 80 9.63 4.62 -3.16
CA ARG A 80 8.87 4.43 -4.40
C ARG A 80 9.72 3.70 -5.44
N PRO A 81 9.24 2.58 -6.00
CA PRO A 81 9.93 1.89 -7.08
C PRO A 81 10.06 2.78 -8.32
N GLU A 82 11.20 2.66 -9.02
CA GLU A 82 11.43 3.40 -10.26
C GLU A 82 10.49 2.93 -11.38
N ASP A 83 10.19 1.63 -11.42
CA ASP A 83 9.22 1.04 -12.33
C ASP A 83 7.88 0.81 -11.62
N MET A 84 6.91 1.66 -11.93
CA MET A 84 5.55 1.58 -11.40
C MET A 84 4.60 0.76 -12.32
N SER A 85 5.06 0.32 -13.49
CA SER A 85 4.20 -0.30 -14.50
C SER A 85 3.61 -1.64 -14.03
N GLU A 86 4.33 -2.39 -13.19
CA GLU A 86 3.86 -3.66 -12.63
C GLU A 86 2.91 -3.48 -11.41
N ILE A 87 2.90 -2.28 -10.85
CA ILE A 87 2.19 -1.91 -9.61
C ILE A 87 0.72 -1.56 -9.93
N PHE A 88 0.46 -0.85 -11.02
CA PHE A 88 -0.85 -0.26 -11.30
C PHE A 88 -1.82 -1.13 -12.13
N TYR A 89 -1.35 -2.24 -12.72
CA TYR A 89 -2.08 -2.84 -13.84
C TYR A 89 -3.31 -3.69 -13.49
N TYR A 90 -3.51 -4.11 -12.24
CA TYR A 90 -4.53 -5.15 -11.96
C TYR A 90 -5.81 -4.68 -11.26
N GLN A 91 -5.86 -3.50 -10.63
CA GLN A 91 -7.09 -3.04 -9.95
C GLN A 91 -7.58 -1.65 -10.34
N TYR A 92 -6.74 -0.78 -10.90
CA TYR A 92 -7.21 0.54 -11.38
C TYR A 92 -8.22 0.41 -12.55
N GLN A 93 -8.25 -0.73 -13.24
CA GLN A 93 -9.25 -1.02 -14.28
C GLN A 93 -10.67 -1.20 -13.74
N TYR A 94 -10.85 -1.46 -12.44
CA TYR A 94 -12.16 -1.65 -11.82
C TYR A 94 -12.64 -0.46 -10.98
N MET A 95 -11.85 0.61 -10.90
CA MET A 95 -12.19 1.85 -10.17
C MET A 95 -12.55 3.02 -11.10
N ARG A 96 -12.85 2.77 -12.37
CA ARG A 96 -13.42 3.76 -13.30
C ARG A 96 -14.91 3.57 -13.47
#